data_AF-A0A562M7A0-F1
#
_entry.id   AF-A0A562M7A0-F1
#
_cell.length_a   1.000
_cell.length_b   1.000
_cell.length_c   1.000
_cell.angle_alpha   90.00
_cell.angle_beta   90.00
_cell.angle_gamma   90.00
#
_symmetry.space_group_name_H-M   'P 1'
#
loop_
_entity.id
_entity.type
_entity.pdbx_description
1 polymer ?
#
loop_
_entity_poly.entity_id
_entity_poly.type
_entity_poly.pdbx_seq_one_letter_code
_entity_poly.pdbx_strand_id
1 'polypeptide(L)'
;MNRRKTIWTAFAVFFFAHSLIAQPGLSEFRQVSSEIRGWYFNFSDFALVLGAICGLVGGVRIFYNWQSGKDHHIDAQVMAWFLSCLFLSLLSASLKALYGI
;
A
#
# COMPACT_ATOMS: atom_id res chain seq x y z
N MET A 1 42.30 28.65 -34.27
CA MET A 1 40.90 28.30 -33.91
C MET A 1 40.07 29.57 -33.93
N ASN A 2 38.97 29.61 -34.69
CA ASN A 2 38.22 30.86 -34.94
C ASN A 2 37.53 31.35 -33.66
N ARG A 3 38.00 32.45 -33.05
CA ARG A 3 37.49 33.03 -31.78
C ARG A 3 35.95 33.16 -31.74
N ARG A 4 35.33 33.51 -32.88
CA ARG A 4 33.86 33.54 -33.01
C ARG A 4 33.21 32.18 -32.79
N LYS A 5 33.75 31.09 -33.35
CA LYS A 5 33.20 29.73 -33.18
C LYS A 5 33.31 29.25 -31.73
N THR A 6 34.40 29.60 -31.04
CA THR A 6 34.60 29.26 -29.62
C THR A 6 33.58 29.94 -28.70
N ILE A 7 33.19 31.18 -29.00
CA ILE A 7 32.15 31.91 -28.24
C ILE A 7 30.77 31.26 -28.42
N TRP A 8 30.41 30.88 -29.65
CA TRP A 8 29.15 30.20 -29.95
C TRP A 8 29.06 28.81 -29.31
N THR A 9 30.15 28.04 -29.31
CA THR A 9 30.17 26.73 -28.65
C THR A 9 30.06 26.84 -27.13
N ALA A 10 30.66 27.87 -26.51
CA ALA A 10 30.55 28.09 -25.07
C ALA A 10 29.11 28.45 -24.65
N PHE A 11 28.42 29.29 -25.43
CA PHE A 11 27.01 29.62 -25.20
C PHE A 11 26.10 28.39 -25.34
N ALA A 12 26.32 27.55 -26.36
CA ALA A 12 25.54 26.32 -26.55
C ALA A 12 25.69 25.33 -25.38
N VAL A 13 26.91 25.16 -24.86
CA VAL A 13 27.17 24.29 -23.70
C VAL A 13 26.51 24.83 -22.43
N PHE A 14 26.54 26.15 -22.21
CA PHE A 14 25.93 26.78 -21.03
C PHE A 14 24.40 26.63 -21.01
N PHE A 15 23.75 26.74 -22.18
CA PHE A 15 22.31 26.55 -22.33
C PHE A 15 21.90 25.10 -22.12
N PHE A 16 22.69 24.14 -22.64
CA PHE A 16 22.44 22.72 -22.45
C PHE A 16 22.66 22.25 -20.99
N ALA A 17 23.62 22.86 -20.29
CA ALA A 17 23.85 22.61 -18.86
C ALA A 17 22.67 23.02 -17.97
N HIS A 18 21.96 24.10 -18.32
CA HIS A 18 20.75 24.51 -17.59
C HIS A 18 19.58 23.54 -17.79
N SER A 19 19.47 22.90 -18.97
CA SER A 19 18.43 21.89 -19.23
C SER A 19 18.61 20.60 -18.43
N LEU A 20 19.81 20.30 -17.92
CA LEU A 20 20.09 19.12 -17.10
C LEU A 20 19.60 19.24 -15.65
N ILE A 21 19.48 20.47 -15.13
CA ILE A 21 19.01 20.73 -13.76
C ILE A 21 17.47 20.71 -13.69
N ALA A 22 16.81 20.93 -14.83
CA ALA A 22 15.36 20.95 -14.94
C ALA A 22 14.79 19.62 -15.47
N GLN A 23 15.18 18.47 -14.88
CA GLN A 23 14.50 17.19 -15.17
C GLN A 23 13.09 17.23 -14.57
N PRO A 24 12.03 17.49 -15.36
CA PRO A 24 10.68 17.60 -14.82
C PRO A 24 10.22 16.21 -14.42
N GLY A 25 9.73 16.04 -13.20
CA GLY A 25 9.00 14.84 -12.79
C GLY A 25 9.77 13.85 -11.92
N LEU A 26 11.11 13.89 -11.79
CA LEU A 26 11.81 12.92 -10.94
C LEU A 26 11.63 13.23 -9.44
N SER A 27 11.65 14.51 -9.07
CA SER A 27 11.36 14.98 -7.71
C SER A 27 9.90 14.71 -7.33
N GLU A 28 8.98 15.01 -8.23
CA GLU A 28 7.54 14.85 -8.06
C GLU A 28 7.18 13.37 -7.97
N PHE A 29 7.80 12.51 -8.78
CA PHE A 29 7.60 11.07 -8.72
C PHE A 29 8.11 10.47 -7.40
N ARG A 30 9.25 10.95 -6.88
CA ARG A 30 9.76 10.52 -5.57
C ARG A 30 8.83 10.95 -4.43
N GLN A 31 8.28 12.16 -4.50
CA GLN A 31 7.29 12.64 -3.54
C GLN A 31 6.03 11.78 -3.57
N VAL A 32 5.44 11.57 -4.76
CA VAL A 32 4.25 10.72 -4.92
C VAL A 32 4.52 9.29 -4.44
N SER A 33 5.71 8.74 -4.71
CA SER A 33 6.09 7.42 -4.21
C SER A 33 6.12 7.34 -2.68
N SER A 34 6.59 8.39 -2.00
CA SER A 34 6.56 8.47 -0.53
C SER A 34 5.13 8.60 0.02
N GLU A 35 4.28 9.38 -0.64
CA GLU A 35 2.88 9.55 -0.24
C GLU A 35 2.10 8.24 -0.38
N ILE A 36 2.25 7.55 -1.51
CA ILE A 36 1.66 6.24 -1.77
C ILE A 36 2.12 5.22 -0.72
N ARG A 37 3.40 5.20 -0.34
CA ARG A 37 3.89 4.35 0.76
C ARG A 37 3.15 4.65 2.08
N GLY A 38 2.93 5.92 2.40
CA GLY A 38 2.13 6.32 3.56
C GLY A 38 0.69 5.81 3.50
N TRP A 39 0.07 5.81 2.32
CA TRP A 39 -1.29 5.28 2.15
C TRP A 39 -1.36 3.77 2.41
N TYR A 40 -0.37 3.00 1.93
CA TYR A 40 -0.32 1.56 2.19
C TYR A 40 -0.18 1.21 3.68
N PHE A 41 0.55 2.03 4.45
CA PHE A 41 0.61 1.87 5.90
C PHE A 41 -0.78 2.02 6.54
N ASN A 42 -1.48 3.11 6.22
CA ASN A 42 -2.82 3.38 6.74
C ASN A 42 -3.83 2.31 6.31
N PHE A 43 -3.75 1.82 5.06
CA PHE A 43 -4.62 0.74 4.58
C PHE A 43 -4.34 -0.60 5.26
N SER A 44 -3.07 -0.90 5.56
CA SER A 44 -2.71 -2.13 6.28
C SER A 44 -3.31 -2.12 7.69
N ASP A 45 -3.15 -1.02 8.43
CA ASP A 45 -3.73 -0.89 9.77
C ASP A 45 -5.27 -0.93 9.73
N PHE A 46 -5.88 -0.29 8.73
CA PHE A 46 -7.32 -0.37 8.51
C PHE A 46 -7.81 -1.81 8.24
N ALA A 47 -7.09 -2.58 7.41
CA ALA A 47 -7.42 -3.98 7.14
C ALA A 47 -7.35 -4.84 8.41
N LEU A 48 -6.39 -4.58 9.29
CA LEU A 48 -6.25 -5.26 10.58
C LEU A 48 -7.41 -4.91 11.52
N VAL A 49 -7.82 -3.64 11.60
CA VAL A 49 -9.00 -3.20 12.37
C VAL A 49 -10.28 -3.86 11.86
N LEU A 50 -10.49 -3.90 10.54
CA LEU A 50 -11.64 -4.61 9.96
C LEU A 50 -11.60 -6.11 10.27
N GLY A 51 -10.43 -6.74 10.17
CA GLY A 51 -10.23 -8.13 10.55
C GLY A 51 -10.63 -8.40 12.00
N ALA A 52 -10.27 -7.50 12.92
CA ALA A 52 -10.62 -7.58 14.34
C ALA A 52 -12.13 -7.40 14.57
N ILE A 53 -12.75 -6.38 13.97
CA ILE A 53 -14.20 -6.13 14.10
C ILE A 53 -14.99 -7.31 13.56
N CYS A 54 -14.66 -7.78 12.37
CA CYS A 54 -15.27 -8.98 11.80
C CYS A 54 -15.07 -10.13 12.78
N GLY A 55 -13.82 -10.48 13.15
CA GLY A 55 -13.48 -11.54 14.11
C GLY A 55 -14.38 -11.57 15.36
N LEU A 56 -14.62 -10.42 15.98
CA LEU A 56 -15.53 -10.29 17.13
C LEU A 56 -16.98 -10.67 16.77
N VAL A 57 -17.53 -10.17 15.66
CA VAL A 57 -18.89 -10.48 15.20
C VAL A 57 -19.09 -11.98 14.98
N GLY A 58 -18.14 -12.66 14.33
CA GLY A 58 -18.27 -14.11 14.15
C GLY A 58 -18.02 -14.91 15.43
N GLY A 59 -17.17 -14.41 16.33
CA GLY A 59 -17.05 -14.99 17.68
C GLY A 59 -18.38 -15.01 18.42
N VAL A 60 -19.14 -13.90 18.35
CA VAL A 60 -20.51 -13.82 18.90
C VAL A 60 -21.44 -14.83 18.21
N ARG A 61 -21.37 -14.96 16.88
CA ARG A 61 -22.18 -15.94 16.13
C ARG A 61 -21.88 -17.38 16.53
N ILE A 62 -20.60 -17.74 16.66
CA ILE A 62 -20.17 -19.09 17.09
C ILE A 62 -20.67 -19.36 18.51
N PHE A 63 -20.49 -18.40 19.43
CA PHE A 63 -20.98 -18.52 20.79
C PHE A 63 -22.50 -18.74 20.82
N TYR A 64 -23.27 -17.94 20.09
CA TYR A 64 -24.72 -18.09 20.00
C TYR A 64 -25.11 -19.48 19.50
N ASN A 65 -24.48 -19.96 18.43
CA ASN A 65 -24.74 -21.29 17.88
C ASN A 65 -24.49 -22.38 18.92
N TRP A 66 -23.37 -22.33 19.65
CA TRP A 66 -23.05 -23.31 20.69
C TRP A 66 -24.02 -23.26 21.88
N GLN A 67 -24.54 -22.09 22.24
CA GLN A 67 -25.52 -21.97 23.32
C GLN A 67 -26.94 -22.41 22.91
N SER A 68 -27.25 -22.42 21.62
CA SER A 68 -28.61 -22.70 21.12
C SER A 68 -28.97 -24.18 21.00
N GLY A 69 -28.03 -25.10 21.30
CA GLY A 69 -28.28 -26.54 21.46
C GLY A 69 -28.74 -27.31 20.21
N LYS A 70 -28.88 -26.65 19.06
CA LYS A 70 -29.07 -27.30 17.75
C LYS A 70 -27.70 -27.67 17.21
N ASP A 71 -27.60 -28.91 16.69
CA ASP A 71 -26.44 -29.56 16.09
C ASP A 71 -25.18 -28.70 15.94
N HIS A 72 -24.09 -29.09 16.63
CA HIS A 72 -22.78 -28.41 16.64
C HIS A 72 -22.03 -28.44 15.29
N HIS A 73 -22.74 -28.41 14.18
CA HIS A 73 -22.15 -28.32 12.86
C HIS A 73 -21.76 -26.86 12.61
N ILE A 74 -20.47 -26.63 12.41
CA ILE A 74 -19.99 -25.36 11.88
C ILE A 74 -20.53 -25.27 10.44
N ASP A 75 -21.47 -24.36 10.21
CA ASP A 75 -21.98 -24.10 8.86
C ASP A 75 -20.83 -23.71 7.92
N ALA A 76 -20.91 -24.18 6.66
CA ALA A 76 -19.95 -23.78 5.62
C ALA A 76 -19.85 -22.25 5.49
N GLN A 77 -20.95 -21.54 5.75
CA GLN A 77 -20.98 -20.08 5.78
C GLN A 77 -20.12 -19.48 6.91
N VAL A 78 -20.09 -20.11 8.09
CA VAL A 78 -19.26 -19.67 9.23
C VAL A 78 -17.78 -19.86 8.92
N MET A 79 -17.42 -21.00 8.29
CA MET A 79 -16.05 -21.23 7.83
C MET A 79 -15.61 -20.24 6.75
N ALA A 80 -16.46 -19.97 5.75
CA ALA A 80 -16.15 -19.01 4.69
C ALA A 80 -15.97 -17.60 5.25
N TRP A 81 -16.79 -17.23 6.22
CA TRP A 81 -16.69 -15.96 6.92
C TRP A 81 -15.39 -15.87 7.76
N PHE A 82 -15.02 -16.95 8.47
CA PHE A 82 -13.76 -17.01 9.23
C PHE A 82 -12.54 -16.87 8.32
N LEU A 83 -12.54 -17.57 7.17
CA LEU A 83 -11.45 -17.49 6.20
C LEU A 83 -11.34 -16.09 5.59
N SER A 84 -12.47 -15.39 5.41
CA SER A 84 -12.48 -13.99 4.94
C SER A 84 -11.81 -13.05 5.96
N CYS A 85 -12.07 -13.24 7.25
CA CYS A 85 -11.43 -12.46 8.32
C CYS A 85 -9.92 -12.75 8.41
N LEU A 86 -9.55 -14.02 8.27
CA LEU A 86 -8.15 -14.44 8.25
C LEU A 86 -7.42 -13.86 7.04
N PHE A 87 -8.07 -13.83 5.87
CA PHE A 87 -7.53 -13.20 4.67
C PHE A 87 -7.29 -11.70 4.85
N LEU A 88 -8.23 -10.95 5.45
CA LEU A 88 -8.03 -9.52 5.76
C LEU A 88 -6.85 -9.29 6.71
N SER A 89 -6.68 -10.16 7.70
CA SER A 89 -5.54 -10.09 8.62
C SER A 89 -4.22 -10.41 7.89
N LEU A 90 -4.21 -11.42 7.02
CA LEU A 90 -3.05 -11.75 6.18
C LEU A 90 -2.71 -10.64 5.18
N LEU A 91 -3.71 -9.93 4.67
CA LEU A 91 -3.53 -8.80 3.75
C LEU A 91 -2.74 -7.69 4.45
N SER A 92 -3.05 -7.40 5.71
CA SER A 92 -2.29 -6.42 6.49
C SER A 92 -0.80 -6.80 6.60
N ALA A 93 -0.51 -8.07 6.92
CA ALA A 93 0.85 -8.60 7.03
C ALA A 93 1.57 -8.61 5.67
N SER A 94 0.86 -8.94 4.60
CA SER A 94 1.41 -8.97 3.23
C SER A 94 1.75 -7.56 2.75
N LEU A 95 0.90 -6.56 3.02
CA LEU A 95 1.19 -5.16 2.72
C LEU A 95 2.41 -4.68 3.50
N LYS A 96 2.52 -5.00 4.79
CA LYS A 96 3.70 -4.64 5.60
C LYS A 96 4.97 -5.29 5.05
N ALA A 97 4.93 -6.57 4.72
CA ALA A 97 6.05 -7.30 4.12
C ALA A 97 6.51 -6.74 2.77
N LEU A 98 5.58 -6.40 1.86
CA LEU A 98 5.90 -5.86 0.53
C LEU A 98 6.55 -4.47 0.59
N TYR A 99 6.15 -3.65 1.56
CA TYR A 99 6.66 -2.28 1.70
C TYR A 99 7.81 -2.15 2.72
N GLY A 100 8.22 -3.25 3.35
CA GLY A 100 9.34 -3.32 4.29
C GLY A 100 9.06 -2.66 5.64
N ILE A 101 7.84 -2.83 6.14
CA ILE A 101 7.29 -2.22 7.37
C ILE A 101 7.20 -3.29 8.47
#